data_AF-A0A354REJ9-F1
#
_entry.id   AF-A0A354REJ9-F1
#
_cell.length_a   1.000
_cell.length_b   1.000
_cell.length_c   1.000
_cell.angle_alpha   90.00
_cell.angle_beta   90.00
_cell.angle_gamma   90.00
#
_symmetry.space_group_name_H-M   'P 1'
#
loop_
_entity.id
_entity.type
_entity.pdbx_description
1 polymer ?
#
loop_
_entity_poly.entity_id
_entity_poly.type
_entity_poly.pdbx_seq_one_letter_code
_entity_poly.pdbx_strand_id
1 'polypeptide(L)'
;SKPLKPVGQWNKGRIVAKGNHLEHWLNGEKVVSVTWGTEDWKKRFEKSKYRKNEGFGSWNGPILLQDHRDPVWYRNLKVRKL
;
A
#
# COMPACT_ATOMS: atom_id res chain seq x y z
N SER A 1 10.70 13.71 7.52
CA SER A 1 11.58 12.51 7.48
C SER A 1 10.73 11.30 7.17
N LYS A 2 11.29 10.21 6.62
CA LYS A 2 10.53 8.94 6.52
C LYS A 2 10.51 8.33 7.92
N PRO A 3 9.36 7.92 8.48
CA PRO A 3 9.29 7.30 9.79
C PRO A 3 9.76 5.84 9.73
N LEU A 4 10.92 5.60 9.10
CA LEU A 4 11.50 4.29 8.85
C LEU A 4 12.57 4.03 9.90
N LYS A 5 12.46 2.88 10.58
CA LYS A 5 13.52 2.44 11.50
C LYS A 5 14.68 1.80 10.72
N PRO A 6 15.90 1.77 11.30
CA PRO A 6 17.05 1.10 10.70
C PRO A 6 16.80 -0.36 10.30
N VAL A 7 17.59 -0.87 9.36
CA VAL A 7 17.59 -2.28 8.95
C VAL A 7 17.79 -3.18 10.17
N GLY A 8 17.07 -4.30 10.24
CA GLY A 8 17.06 -5.20 11.39
C GLY A 8 16.06 -4.83 12.49
N GLN A 9 15.44 -3.65 12.44
CA GLN A 9 14.40 -3.26 13.39
C GLN A 9 12.97 -3.45 12.85
N TRP A 10 12.05 -3.72 13.76
CA TRP A 10 10.64 -3.90 13.43
C TRP A 10 9.94 -2.59 13.10
N ASN A 11 9.45 -2.51 11.86
CA ASN A 11 8.51 -1.48 11.41
C ASN A 11 7.07 -2.00 11.50
N LYS A 12 6.12 -1.09 11.77
CA LYS A 12 4.67 -1.38 11.77
C LYS A 12 4.03 -0.71 10.56
N GLY A 13 3.63 -1.51 9.57
CA GLY A 13 2.80 -1.07 8.46
C GLY A 13 1.31 -1.18 8.77
N ARG A 14 0.49 -0.30 8.22
CA ARG A 14 -0.97 -0.44 8.17
C ARG A 14 -1.49 0.12 6.85
N ILE A 15 -2.41 -0.62 6.23
CA ILE A 15 -3.18 -0.19 5.08
C ILE A 15 -4.64 -0.04 5.53
N VAL A 16 -5.28 1.06 5.14
CA VAL A 16 -6.73 1.25 5.29
C VAL A 16 -7.32 1.43 3.90
N ALA A 17 -8.27 0.58 3.52
CA ALA A 17 -8.99 0.68 2.25
C ALA A 17 -10.49 0.76 2.54
N LYS A 18 -11.11 1.91 2.31
CA LYS A 18 -12.54 2.17 2.56
C LYS A 18 -13.18 2.73 1.29
N GLY A 19 -13.95 1.89 0.59
CA GLY A 19 -14.43 2.22 -0.76
C GLY A 19 -13.24 2.55 -1.66
N ASN A 20 -13.28 3.70 -2.34
CA ASN A 20 -12.20 4.14 -3.23
C ASN A 20 -11.06 4.86 -2.51
N HIS A 21 -11.14 5.08 -1.19
CA HIS A 21 -10.10 5.78 -0.44
C HIS A 21 -9.12 4.80 0.20
N LEU A 22 -7.83 4.98 -0.06
CA LEU A 22 -6.74 4.17 0.47
C LEU A 22 -5.72 5.04 1.22
N GLU A 23 -5.28 4.54 2.37
CA GLU A 23 -4.20 5.14 3.16
C GLU A 23 -3.12 4.12 3.47
N HIS A 24 -1.86 4.56 3.40
CA HIS A 24 -0.72 3.81 3.94
C HIS A 24 -0.17 4.52 5.16
N TRP A 25 0.14 3.73 6.18
CA TRP A 25 0.68 4.17 7.44
C TRP A 25 1.96 3.40 7.75
N LEU A 26 2.96 4.10 8.27
CA LEU A 26 4.22 3.54 8.69
C LEU A 26 4.56 4.06 10.10
N ASN A 27 4.76 3.14 11.04
CA ASN A 27 5.11 3.45 12.43
C ASN A 27 4.18 4.46 13.13
N GLY A 28 2.89 4.46 12.76
CA GLY A 28 1.87 5.33 13.38
C GLY A 28 1.60 6.62 12.61
N GLU A 29 2.40 6.94 11.59
CA GLU A 29 2.24 8.14 10.76
C GLU A 29 1.64 7.79 9.41
N LYS A 30 0.71 8.62 8.93
CA LYS A 30 0.16 8.49 7.58
C LYS A 30 1.18 8.99 6.57
N VAL A 31 1.57 8.13 5.63
CA VAL A 31 2.59 8.43 4.61
C VAL A 31 2.01 8.53 3.21
N VAL A 32 0.85 7.92 2.94
CA VAL A 32 0.14 8.03 1.65
C VAL A 32 -1.36 8.13 1.92
N SER A 33 -2.03 8.93 1.10
CA SER A 33 -3.49 9.05 1.04
C SER A 33 -3.88 9.20 -0.44
N VAL A 34 -4.70 8.30 -0.96
CA VAL A 34 -5.10 8.29 -2.37
C VAL A 34 -6.56 7.92 -2.51
N THR A 35 -7.25 8.51 -3.48
CA THR A 35 -8.61 8.12 -3.84
C THR A 35 -8.62 7.64 -5.28
N TRP A 36 -8.94 6.35 -5.47
CA TRP A 36 -9.00 5.71 -6.77
C TRP A 36 -10.05 6.39 -7.67
N GLY A 37 -9.75 6.49 -8.97
CA GLY A 37 -10.64 7.09 -9.96
C GLY A 37 -10.62 8.63 -10.03
N THR A 38 -9.97 9.30 -9.08
CA THR A 38 -9.77 10.76 -9.16
C THR A 38 -8.84 11.13 -10.32
N GLU A 39 -8.90 12.40 -10.74
CA GLU A 39 -8.05 12.90 -11.82
C GLU A 39 -6.55 12.85 -11.47
N ASP A 40 -6.19 13.12 -10.21
CA ASP A 40 -4.80 12.94 -9.73
C ASP A 40 -4.36 11.48 -9.82
N TRP A 41 -5.23 10.53 -9.42
CA TRP A 41 -4.94 9.11 -9.55
C TRP A 41 -4.71 8.71 -11.02
N LYS A 42 -5.60 9.12 -11.94
CA LYS A 42 -5.49 8.82 -13.38
C LYS A 42 -4.17 9.34 -13.95
N LYS A 43 -3.82 10.61 -13.65
CA LYS A 43 -2.56 11.22 -14.09
C LYS A 43 -1.33 10.46 -13.57
N ARG A 44 -1.36 9.94 -12.35
CA ARG A 44 -0.27 9.12 -11.79
C ARG A 44 -0.24 7.71 -12.40
N PHE A 45 -1.40 7.11 -12.65
CA PHE A 45 -1.53 5.80 -13.26
C PHE A 45 -0.91 5.77 -14.66
N GLU A 46 -1.22 6.77 -15.50
CA GLU A 46 -0.65 6.91 -16.86
C GLU A 46 0.87 7.00 -16.88
N LYS A 47 1.47 7.60 -15.84
CA LYS A 47 2.93 7.73 -15.68
C LYS A 47 3.57 6.51 -15.03
N SER A 48 2.79 5.54 -14.57
CA SER A 48 3.29 4.39 -13.82
C SER A 48 3.73 3.25 -14.74
N LYS A 49 4.48 2.29 -14.17
CA LYS A 49 4.78 1.02 -14.84
C LYS A 49 3.53 0.16 -15.11
N TYR A 50 2.40 0.48 -14.49
CA TYR A 50 1.13 -0.26 -14.60
C TYR A 50 0.18 0.33 -15.64
N ARG A 51 0.55 1.39 -16.39
CA ARG A 51 -0.34 2.09 -17.32
C ARG A 51 -1.02 1.19 -18.37
N LYS A 52 -0.45 0.03 -18.69
CA LYS A 52 -1.01 -0.96 -19.63
C LYS A 52 -1.98 -1.95 -18.98
N ASN A 53 -2.15 -1.89 -17.66
CA ASN A 53 -3.01 -2.79 -16.89
C ASN A 53 -4.39 -2.17 -16.74
N GLU A 54 -5.27 -2.42 -17.71
CA GLU A 54 -6.65 -1.96 -17.64
C GLU A 54 -7.33 -2.42 -16.34
N GLY A 55 -8.05 -1.51 -15.67
CA GLY A 55 -8.70 -1.81 -14.38
C GLY A 55 -7.74 -1.97 -13.19
N PHE A 56 -6.49 -1.50 -13.27
CA PHE A 56 -5.57 -1.58 -12.14
C PHE A 56 -6.16 -0.94 -10.86
N GLY A 57 -6.31 -1.77 -9.83
CA GLY A 57 -6.85 -1.36 -8.53
C GLY A 57 -8.37 -1.22 -8.45
N SER A 58 -9.13 -1.63 -9.47
CA SER A 58 -10.61 -1.55 -9.45
C SER A 58 -11.30 -2.79 -8.87
N TRP A 59 -10.54 -3.82 -8.49
CA TRP A 59 -11.06 -5.15 -8.13
C TRP A 59 -10.74 -5.54 -6.69
N ASN A 60 -11.57 -6.40 -6.12
CA ASN A 60 -11.34 -7.03 -4.83
C ASN A 60 -10.40 -8.22 -4.99
N GLY A 61 -9.29 -8.21 -4.25
CA GLY A 61 -8.24 -9.22 -4.40
C GLY A 61 -7.65 -9.72 -3.08
N PRO A 62 -6.75 -10.72 -3.14
CA PRO A 62 -6.04 -11.21 -1.98
C PRO A 62 -5.08 -10.15 -1.43
N ILE A 63 -4.76 -10.25 -0.13
CA ILE A 63 -3.64 -9.53 0.46
C ILE A 63 -2.37 -10.33 0.16
N LEU A 64 -1.38 -9.67 -0.43
CA LEU A 64 -0.13 -10.30 -0.86
C LEU A 64 1.07 -9.73 -0.07
N LEU A 65 1.90 -10.62 0.46
CA LEU A 65 3.24 -10.32 0.96
C LEU A 65 4.22 -10.71 -0.14
N GLN A 66 4.90 -9.72 -0.71
CA GLN A 66 5.81 -9.95 -1.82
C GLN A 66 7.21 -10.27 -1.32
N ASP A 67 7.80 -11.33 -1.87
CA ASP A 67 9.23 -11.64 -1.75
C ASP A 67 9.93 -11.29 -3.07
N HIS A 68 11.08 -10.63 -2.95
CA HIS A 68 11.97 -10.26 -4.07
C HIS A 68 13.36 -10.92 -3.94
N ARG A 69 13.44 -12.09 -3.30
CA ARG A 69 14.65 -12.90 -3.07
C ARG A 69 15.57 -12.37 -1.96
N ASP A 70 15.07 -11.45 -1.14
CA ASP A 70 15.77 -10.91 0.02
C ASP A 70 15.09 -11.39 1.32
N PRO A 71 15.85 -11.75 2.37
CA PRO A 71 15.27 -12.16 3.64
C PRO A 71 14.36 -11.09 4.25
N VAL A 72 13.13 -11.47 4.57
CA VAL A 72 12.13 -10.62 5.21
C VAL A 72 11.37 -11.39 6.28
N TRP A 73 11.05 -10.72 7.40
CA TRP A 73 10.32 -11.29 8.52
C TRP A 73 9.03 -10.52 8.78
N TYR A 74 7.94 -11.25 9.00
CA TYR A 74 6.62 -10.69 9.32
C TYR A 74 6.11 -11.23 10.65
N ARG A 75 5.39 -10.40 11.41
CA ARG A 75 4.66 -10.80 12.61
C ARG A 75 3.46 -9.89 12.83
N ASN A 76 2.52 -10.31 13.68
CA ASN A 76 1.33 -9.54 14.03
C ASN A 76 0.46 -9.15 12.81
N LEU A 77 0.33 -10.06 11.85
CA LEU A 77 -0.56 -9.89 10.70
C LEU A 77 -2.02 -9.98 11.18
N LYS A 78 -2.78 -8.88 11.02
CA LYS A 78 -4.17 -8.76 11.45
C LYS A 78 -4.98 -8.11 10.35
N VAL A 79 -6.19 -8.61 10.13
CA VAL A 79 -7.13 -8.07 9.14
C VAL A 79 -8.45 -7.78 9.84
N ARG A 80 -9.06 -6.64 9.53
CA ARG A 80 -10.40 -6.27 9.99
C ARG A 80 -11.21 -5.82 8.78
N LYS A 81 -12.32 -6.48 8.50
CA LYS A 81 -13.29 -6.06 7.49
C LYS A 81 -13.93 -4.74 7.92
N LEU A 82 -14.16 -3.84 6.96
CA LEU A 82 -14.78 -2.53 7.17
C LEU A 82 -16.19 -2.48 6.59
#